data_AF-A0A382QD86-F1
#
_entry.id   AF-A0A382QD86-F1
#
_cell.length_a   1.000
_cell.length_b   1.000
_cell.length_c   1.000
_cell.angle_alpha   90.00
_cell.angle_beta   90.00
_cell.angle_gamma   90.00
#
_symmetry.space_group_name_H-M   'P 1'
#
loop_
_entity.id
_entity.type
_entity.pdbx_description
1 polymer ?
#
loop_
_entity_poly.entity_id
_entity_poly.type
_entity_poly.pdbx_seq_one_letter_code
_entity_poly.pdbx_strand_id
1 'polypeptide(L)'
;QYFGDIDEMPNTDFDLDGLPNLMEFALASNPSNPSSIPVYATNLQFDTETYFTFTYTRRAGDPRLQFSLEISNDLGTWESAAPYLETAAPTTFNADGTETLTLRDKRHVHQSPMRFLRLTVSTN
;
A
#
# COMPACT_ATOMS: atom_id res chain seq x y z
N GLN A 1 12.91 11.98 7.74
CA GLN A 1 11.94 12.61 8.66
C GLN A 1 12.65 12.81 9.99
N TYR A 2 12.27 13.82 10.79
CA TYR A 2 12.87 14.06 12.10
C TYR A 2 11.81 13.80 13.17
N PHE A 3 12.15 13.01 14.19
CA PHE A 3 11.20 12.50 15.20
C PHE A 3 11.32 13.22 16.54
N GLY A 4 12.10 14.31 16.63
CA GLY A 4 12.54 14.84 17.91
C GLY A 4 13.71 14.06 18.52
N ASP A 5 14.04 12.92 17.92
CA ASP A 5 15.19 12.07 18.17
C ASP A 5 15.92 11.81 16.84
N ILE A 6 17.25 11.84 16.85
CA ILE A 6 18.11 11.58 15.70
C ILE A 6 18.43 10.09 15.51
N ASP A 7 18.18 9.28 16.54
CA ASP A 7 18.51 7.85 16.54
C ASP A 7 17.39 6.98 15.95
N GLU A 8 16.25 7.58 15.58
CA GLU A 8 15.14 6.87 14.94
C GLU A 8 15.50 6.39 13.53
N MET A 9 15.26 5.10 13.29
CA MET A 9 15.63 4.41 12.06
C MET A 9 14.40 4.14 11.18
N PRO A 10 14.57 3.93 9.86
CA PRO A 10 13.44 3.64 8.97
C PRO A 10 12.66 2.36 9.33
N ASN A 11 13.28 1.41 10.01
CA ASN A 11 12.69 0.13 10.42
C ASN A 11 12.23 0.09 11.89
N THR A 12 12.38 1.18 12.64
CA THR A 12 11.78 1.32 13.98
C THR A 12 10.34 1.83 13.85
N ASP A 13 9.61 1.79 14.95
CA ASP A 13 8.21 2.18 15.09
C ASP A 13 8.17 3.18 16.26
N PHE A 14 8.20 4.48 15.95
CA PHE A 14 8.44 5.52 16.95
C PHE A 14 7.22 5.73 17.86
N ASP A 15 6.02 5.64 17.31
CA ASP A 15 4.78 5.86 18.06
C ASP A 15 4.08 4.57 18.54
N LEU A 16 4.67 3.42 18.23
CA LEU A 16 4.32 2.09 18.74
C LEU A 16 2.94 1.61 18.26
N ASP A 17 2.55 1.97 17.04
CA ASP A 17 1.29 1.57 16.41
C ASP A 17 1.40 0.28 15.55
N GLY A 18 2.62 -0.24 15.40
CA GLY A 18 2.94 -1.43 14.63
C GLY A 18 3.38 -1.14 13.19
N LEU A 19 3.48 0.12 12.78
CA LEU A 19 3.97 0.53 11.46
C LEU A 19 5.41 1.05 11.56
N PRO A 20 6.34 0.54 10.74
CA PRO A 20 7.67 1.11 10.68
C PRO A 20 7.64 2.54 10.12
N ASN A 21 8.52 3.39 10.64
CA ASN A 21 8.75 4.77 10.23
C ASN A 21 8.83 4.95 8.69
N LEU A 22 9.47 4.01 7.97
CA LEU A 22 9.54 4.04 6.51
C LEU A 22 8.18 3.85 5.84
N MET A 23 7.37 2.90 6.33
CA MET A 23 6.05 2.62 5.81
C MET A 23 5.15 3.84 5.99
N GLU A 24 5.21 4.43 7.17
CA GLU A 24 4.46 5.64 7.51
C GLU A 24 4.88 6.84 6.67
N PHE A 25 6.19 7.07 6.55
CA PHE A 25 6.70 8.10 5.66
C PHE A 25 6.22 7.86 4.23
N ALA A 26 6.33 6.64 3.69
CA ALA A 26 5.99 6.34 2.31
C ALA A 26 4.49 6.45 2.03
N LEU A 27 3.63 6.14 3.00
CA LEU A 27 2.18 6.21 2.89
C LEU A 27 1.56 7.48 3.45
N ALA A 28 2.41 8.47 3.75
CA ALA A 28 2.03 9.80 4.20
C ALA A 28 1.20 9.82 5.50
N SER A 29 1.43 8.86 6.39
CA SER A 29 0.99 8.96 7.78
C SER A 29 2.00 9.74 8.63
N ASN A 30 1.60 10.05 9.87
CA ASN A 30 2.41 10.77 10.83
C ASN A 30 2.96 9.80 11.88
N PRO A 31 4.27 9.48 11.83
CA PRO A 31 4.88 8.46 12.68
C PRO A 31 5.17 8.92 14.10
N SER A 32 4.58 10.03 14.52
CA SER A 32 4.60 10.51 15.91
C SER A 32 3.18 10.59 16.48
N ASN A 33 2.22 9.97 15.79
CA ASN A 33 0.82 9.97 16.16
C ASN A 33 0.22 8.60 15.83
N PRO A 34 0.03 7.72 16.83
CA PRO A 34 -0.40 6.34 16.60
C PRO A 34 -1.86 6.23 16.11
N SER A 35 -2.58 7.36 16.03
CA SER A 35 -3.92 7.43 15.40
C SER A 35 -3.87 7.85 13.93
N SER A 36 -2.70 8.25 13.43
CA SER A 36 -2.49 8.62 12.04
C SER A 36 -2.14 7.37 11.25
N ILE A 37 -3.13 6.67 10.72
CA ILE A 37 -2.89 5.47 9.91
C ILE A 37 -2.81 5.80 8.40
N PRO A 38 -2.05 5.02 7.61
CA PRO A 38 -2.09 5.06 6.15
C PRO A 38 -3.51 4.94 5.59
N VAL A 39 -3.79 5.70 4.52
CA VAL A 39 -5.08 5.63 3.83
C VAL A 39 -5.06 4.51 2.81
N TYR A 40 -5.86 3.47 3.04
CA TYR A 40 -6.09 2.38 2.11
C TYR A 40 -7.52 1.86 2.21
N ALA A 41 -7.97 1.17 1.17
CA ALA A 41 -9.27 0.51 1.14
C ALA A 41 -9.23 -0.74 0.27
N THR A 42 -10.08 -1.69 0.57
CA THR A 42 -10.37 -2.84 -0.28
C THR A 42 -11.85 -2.87 -0.60
N ASN A 43 -12.22 -3.25 -1.82
CA ASN A 43 -13.63 -3.30 -2.23
C ASN A 43 -13.86 -4.45 -3.22
N LEU A 44 -15.13 -4.69 -3.54
CA LEU A 44 -15.57 -5.50 -4.66
C LEU A 44 -16.13 -4.58 -5.74
N GLN A 45 -15.57 -4.67 -6.94
CA GLN A 45 -16.12 -4.00 -8.11
C GLN A 45 -17.10 -4.96 -8.80
N PHE A 46 -18.36 -4.55 -8.87
CA PHE A 46 -19.43 -5.28 -9.54
C PHE A 46 -19.60 -4.77 -10.97
N ASP A 47 -19.18 -5.57 -11.95
CA ASP A 47 -19.43 -5.35 -13.39
C ASP A 47 -20.18 -6.60 -13.93
N THR A 48 -19.87 -7.06 -15.14
CA THR A 48 -20.31 -8.35 -15.69
C THR A 48 -19.85 -9.51 -14.79
N GLU A 49 -18.68 -9.37 -14.19
CA GLU A 49 -18.13 -10.26 -13.16
C GLU A 49 -17.74 -9.42 -11.92
N THR A 50 -17.54 -10.08 -10.77
CA THR A 50 -17.10 -9.41 -9.54
C THR A 50 -15.58 -9.51 -9.37
N TYR A 51 -14.92 -8.38 -9.18
CA TYR A 51 -13.46 -8.30 -9.05
C TYR A 51 -13.05 -7.72 -7.69
N PHE A 52 -11.92 -8.18 -7.16
CA PHE A 52 -11.31 -7.61 -5.97
C PHE A 52 -10.52 -6.35 -6.34
N THR A 53 -10.79 -5.25 -5.64
CA THR A 53 -10.08 -3.98 -5.83
C THR A 53 -9.41 -3.54 -4.54
N PHE A 54 -8.30 -2.84 -4.69
CA PHE A 54 -7.63 -2.20 -3.59
C PHE A 54 -7.14 -0.81 -3.99
N THR A 55 -7.18 0.09 -3.02
CA THR A 55 -6.78 1.48 -3.16
C THR A 55 -5.83 1.82 -2.04
N TYR A 56 -4.76 2.55 -2.33
CA TYR A 56 -3.87 3.08 -1.31
C TYR A 56 -3.29 4.43 -1.73
N THR A 57 -2.99 5.27 -0.75
CA THR A 57 -2.35 6.56 -0.93
C THR A 57 -0.88 6.47 -0.54
N ARG A 58 0.00 7.07 -1.35
CA ARG A 58 1.44 7.13 -1.13
C ARG A 58 2.03 8.49 -1.47
N ARG A 59 3.23 8.81 -0.98
CA ARG A 59 3.97 10.00 -1.43
C ARG A 59 4.27 9.92 -2.93
N ALA A 60 3.99 11.01 -3.65
CA ALA A 60 4.26 11.10 -5.08
C ALA A 60 5.70 11.59 -5.32
N GLY A 61 6.35 11.03 -6.34
CA GLY A 61 7.57 11.60 -6.91
C GLY A 61 8.86 11.56 -6.06
N ASP A 62 8.93 10.77 -4.99
CA ASP A 62 10.19 10.53 -4.27
C ASP A 62 10.95 9.35 -4.90
N PRO A 63 12.05 9.59 -5.66
CA PRO A 63 12.77 8.53 -6.36
C PRO A 63 13.52 7.57 -5.43
N ARG A 64 13.61 7.89 -4.13
CA ARG A 64 14.22 7.01 -3.14
C ARG A 64 13.25 5.91 -2.71
N LEU A 65 11.95 6.15 -2.78
CA LEU A 65 10.93 5.19 -2.38
C LEU A 65 10.65 4.21 -3.51
N GLN A 66 10.73 2.92 -3.21
CA GLN A 66 10.24 1.86 -4.07
C GLN A 66 9.03 1.19 -3.43
N PHE A 67 8.00 0.96 -4.25
CA PHE A 67 6.79 0.27 -3.84
C PHE A 67 6.68 -1.02 -4.65
N SER A 68 6.54 -2.14 -3.96
CA SER A 68 6.25 -3.44 -4.56
C SER A 68 4.98 -4.01 -3.96
N LEU A 69 4.20 -4.67 -4.81
CA LEU A 69 3.00 -5.39 -4.41
C LEU A 69 3.23 -6.87 -4.62
N GLU A 70 2.87 -7.64 -3.60
CA GLU A 70 2.90 -9.09 -3.63
C GLU A 70 1.49 -9.63 -3.43
N ILE A 71 1.25 -10.80 -4.02
CA ILE A 71 -0.04 -11.49 -3.95
C ILE A 71 0.17 -12.89 -3.39
N SER A 72 -0.82 -13.39 -2.66
CA SER A 72 -0.85 -14.73 -2.11
C SER A 72 -2.27 -15.30 -2.13
N ASN A 73 -2.35 -16.63 -2.17
CA ASN A 73 -3.59 -17.39 -2.09
C ASN A 73 -3.74 -18.14 -0.76
N ASP A 74 -2.70 -18.17 0.06
CA ASP A 74 -2.59 -19.02 1.25
C ASP A 74 -1.89 -18.33 2.45
N LEU A 75 -1.49 -17.05 2.31
CA LEU A 75 -0.65 -16.28 3.24
C LEU A 75 0.77 -16.84 3.47
N GLY A 76 1.13 -17.96 2.85
CA GLY A 76 2.44 -18.60 2.97
C GLY A 76 3.35 -18.29 1.79
N THR A 77 2.84 -18.50 0.57
CA THR A 77 3.59 -18.27 -0.67
C THR A 77 3.23 -16.89 -1.22
N TRP A 78 4.25 -16.06 -1.43
CA TRP A 78 4.11 -14.70 -1.96
C TRP A 78 4.85 -14.59 -3.29
N GLU A 79 4.21 -13.97 -4.28
CA GLU A 79 4.79 -13.68 -5.59
C GLU A 79 4.50 -12.25 -6.01
N SER A 80 5.22 -11.74 -7.02
CA SER A 80 4.95 -10.40 -7.55
C SER A 80 3.50 -10.29 -8.03
N ALA A 81 2.80 -9.24 -7.60
CA ALA A 81 1.42 -9.00 -7.99
C ALA A 81 1.28 -8.39 -9.39
N ALA A 82 2.36 -7.85 -9.97
CA ALA A 82 2.34 -7.11 -11.24
C ALA A 82 1.68 -7.87 -12.42
N PRO A 83 1.86 -9.20 -12.60
CA PRO A 83 1.18 -9.93 -13.66
C PRO A 83 -0.35 -10.02 -13.45
N TYR A 84 -0.80 -10.01 -12.20
CA TYR A 84 -2.19 -10.28 -11.80
C TYR A 84 -3.04 -9.03 -11.64
N LEU A 85 -2.41 -7.86 -11.48
CA LEU A 85 -3.10 -6.61 -11.22
C LEU A 85 -3.17 -5.72 -12.47
N GLU A 86 -4.20 -4.89 -12.52
CA GLU A 86 -4.31 -3.79 -13.48
C GLU A 86 -4.91 -2.54 -12.83
N THR A 87 -4.67 -1.39 -13.46
CA THR A 87 -5.23 -0.11 -13.03
C THR A 87 -6.73 -0.09 -13.23
N ALA A 88 -7.47 0.05 -12.13
CA ALA A 88 -8.93 0.07 -12.13
C ALA A 88 -9.51 1.49 -12.24
N ALA A 89 -8.74 2.51 -11.83
CA ALA A 89 -9.06 3.92 -12.05
C ALA A 89 -7.78 4.73 -12.28
N PRO A 90 -7.83 5.87 -13.00
CA PRO A 90 -6.69 6.76 -13.14
C PRO A 90 -6.09 7.15 -11.78
N THR A 91 -4.77 7.26 -11.71
CA THR A 91 -4.09 7.76 -10.50
C THR A 91 -4.57 9.17 -10.18
N THR A 92 -4.97 9.39 -8.94
CA THR A 92 -5.35 10.72 -8.44
C THR A 92 -4.16 11.36 -7.78
N PHE A 93 -3.72 12.53 -8.26
CA PHE A 93 -2.69 13.34 -7.61
C PHE A 93 -3.35 14.32 -6.64
N ASN A 94 -2.96 14.25 -5.37
CA ASN A 94 -3.55 15.03 -4.29
C ASN A 94 -2.76 16.33 -4.07
N ALA A 95 -3.43 17.36 -3.54
CA ALA A 95 -2.82 18.68 -3.30
C ALA A 95 -1.74 18.68 -2.19
N ASP A 96 -1.66 17.61 -1.39
CA ASP A 96 -0.71 17.41 -0.30
C ASP A 96 0.60 16.71 -0.73
N GLY A 97 0.79 16.51 -2.04
CA GLY A 97 1.97 15.84 -2.59
C GLY A 97 1.91 14.30 -2.51
N THR A 98 0.73 13.74 -2.23
CA THR A 98 0.48 12.30 -2.35
C THR A 98 -0.20 11.94 -3.66
N GLU A 99 -0.20 10.64 -3.99
CA GLU A 99 -1.00 10.07 -5.06
C GLU A 99 -1.79 8.86 -4.55
N THR A 100 -3.00 8.68 -5.07
CA THR A 100 -3.89 7.57 -4.74
C THR A 100 -4.02 6.66 -5.96
N LEU A 101 -3.69 5.38 -5.77
CA LEU A 101 -3.77 4.35 -6.80
C LEU A 101 -4.94 3.43 -6.51
N THR A 102 -5.72 3.08 -7.54
CA THR A 102 -6.77 2.06 -7.46
C THR A 102 -6.47 0.97 -8.47
N LEU A 103 -6.29 -0.24 -7.96
CA LEU A 103 -5.88 -1.43 -8.72
C LEU A 103 -6.93 -2.54 -8.53
N ARG A 104 -7.05 -3.44 -9.51
CA ARG A 104 -7.91 -4.62 -9.44
C ARG A 104 -7.16 -5.90 -9.81
N ASP A 105 -7.54 -7.02 -9.18
CA ASP A 105 -7.15 -8.35 -9.67
C ASP A 105 -7.83 -8.59 -11.03
N LYS A 106 -7.07 -9.08 -12.00
CA LYS A 106 -7.57 -9.47 -13.33
C LYS A 106 -8.45 -10.71 -13.26
N ARG A 107 -8.31 -11.54 -12.22
CA ARG A 107 -9.19 -12.69 -11.98
C ARG A 107 -10.40 -12.25 -11.17
N HIS A 108 -11.57 -12.68 -11.61
CA HIS A 108 -12.80 -12.47 -10.85
C HIS A 108 -12.80 -13.35 -9.59
N VAL A 109 -13.49 -12.90 -8.54
CA VAL A 109 -13.43 -13.51 -7.19
C VAL A 109 -13.86 -14.98 -7.16
N HIS A 110 -14.72 -15.42 -8.09
CA HIS A 110 -15.13 -16.82 -8.19
C HIS A 110 -14.03 -17.78 -8.66
N GLN A 111 -13.03 -17.30 -9.42
CA GLN A 111 -11.86 -18.11 -9.82
C GLN A 111 -10.78 -18.16 -8.74
N SER A 112 -10.94 -17.40 -7.67
CA SER A 112 -9.86 -17.06 -6.75
C SER A 112 -10.42 -16.71 -5.38
N PRO A 113 -10.98 -17.70 -4.67
CA PRO A 113 -11.75 -17.45 -3.44
C PRO A 113 -10.89 -16.92 -2.29
N MET A 114 -9.56 -17.10 -2.36
CA MET A 114 -8.62 -16.53 -1.41
C MET A 114 -7.60 -15.69 -2.17
N ARG A 115 -7.55 -14.41 -1.80
CA ARG A 115 -6.61 -13.41 -2.32
C ARG A 115 -6.16 -12.49 -1.22
N PHE A 116 -4.85 -12.43 -1.05
CA PHE A 116 -4.17 -11.56 -0.09
C PHE A 116 -3.19 -10.69 -0.85
N LEU A 117 -3.11 -9.42 -0.47
CA LEU A 117 -2.15 -8.48 -1.00
C LEU A 117 -1.26 -7.98 0.12
N ARG A 118 0.02 -7.80 -0.21
CA ARG A 118 1.00 -7.17 0.67
C ARG A 118 1.66 -6.04 -0.11
N LEU A 119 1.60 -4.84 0.46
CA LEU A 119 2.40 -3.70 -0.01
C LEU A 119 3.71 -3.69 0.77
N THR A 120 4.82 -3.64 0.05
CA THR A 120 6.16 -3.51 0.64
C THR A 120 6.80 -2.22 0.15
N VAL A 121 7.51 -1.55 1.06
CA VAL A 121 8.25 -0.32 0.78
C VAL A 121 9.73 -0.58 1.05
N SER A 122 10.58 -0.15 0.14
CA SER A 122 12.03 -0.13 0.34
C SER A 122 12.61 1.21 -0.14
N THR A 123 13.88 1.44 0.21
CA THR A 123 14.65 2.58 -0.30
C THR A 123 15.80 2.10 -1.19
N ASN A 124 16.13 2.90 -2.20
CA ASN A 124 17.40 2.77 -2.94
C ASN A 124 18.62 3.12 -2.08
#